data_AF-A0A2E3GLY5-F1
#
_entry.id   AF-A0A2E3GLY5-F1
#
_cell.length_a   1.000
_cell.length_b   1.000
_cell.length_c   1.000
_cell.angle_alpha   90.00
_cell.angle_beta   90.00
_cell.angle_gamma   90.00
#
_symmetry.space_group_name_H-M   'P 1'
#
loop_
_entity.id
_entity.type
_entity.pdbx_description
1 polymer ?
#
loop_
_entity_poly.entity_id
_entity_poly.type
_entity_poly.pdbx_seq_one_letter_code
_entity_poly.pdbx_strand_id
1 'polypeptide(L)'
;MNRQFVLFCILKLLIISPAYSQKSLTYSEDSSILKEEFLSFFEASSYRSRARIRGLSIGIPTAYAATMSALSIAWYDQNERNRFHFFDDAKEWQQVDKLGHSHTAYFETYWMMQSLRWAGVNEKKSRWIGAALGFTIQSSIELFDGFSE
;
A
#
# COMPACT_ATOMS: atom_id res chain seq x y z
N MET A 1 -13.63 17.78 24.81
CA MET A 1 -12.58 17.22 23.91
C MET A 1 -11.22 17.64 24.46
N ASN A 2 -10.46 16.71 25.05
CA ASN A 2 -9.31 17.05 25.90
C ASN A 2 -8.10 17.54 25.10
N ARG A 3 -7.64 18.77 25.36
CA ARG A 3 -6.48 19.42 24.72
C ARG A 3 -5.18 18.59 24.84
N GLN A 4 -5.10 17.69 25.81
CA GLN A 4 -3.96 16.77 25.99
C GLN A 4 -3.88 15.70 24.90
N PHE A 5 -5.00 15.33 24.27
CA PHE A 5 -5.03 14.31 23.21
C PHE A 5 -4.52 14.87 21.87
N VAL A 6 -4.79 16.16 21.60
CA VAL A 6 -4.34 16.85 20.38
C VAL A 6 -2.82 17.07 20.38
N LEU A 7 -2.22 17.37 21.54
CA LEU A 7 -0.75 17.49 21.65
C LEU A 7 -0.03 16.15 21.46
N PHE A 8 -0.66 15.02 21.82
CA PHE A 8 -0.06 13.70 21.64
C PHE A 8 0.00 13.28 20.17
N CYS A 9 -0.96 13.73 19.35
CA CYS A 9 -0.98 13.48 17.90
C CYS A 9 0.07 14.31 17.14
N ILE A 10 0.33 15.55 17.57
CA ILE A 10 1.31 16.43 16.90
C ILE A 10 2.75 16.00 17.22
N LEU A 11 3.02 15.46 18.42
CA LEU A 11 4.35 15.02 18.81
C LEU A 11 4.82 13.71 18.12
N LYS A 12 3.88 12.85 17.69
CA LYS A 12 4.19 11.61 16.95
C LYS A 12 4.52 11.85 15.47
N LEU A 13 4.08 12.97 14.89
CA LEU A 13 4.37 13.34 13.50
C LEU A 13 5.79 13.89 13.30
N LEU A 14 6.50 14.24 14.37
CA LEU A 14 7.88 14.75 14.31
C LEU A 14 8.97 13.66 14.47
N ILE A 15 8.59 12.41 14.78
CA ILE A 15 9.54 11.28 14.92
C ILE A 15 9.80 10.57 13.57
N ILE A 16 9.04 10.90 12.52
CA ILE A 16 9.31 10.44 11.15
C ILE A 16 10.01 11.55 10.36
N SER A 17 11.09 12.09 10.90
CA SER A 17 12.06 12.77 10.04
C SER A 17 12.82 11.68 9.28
N PRO A 18 12.82 11.64 7.94
CA PRO A 18 13.84 10.85 7.26
C PRO A 18 15.16 11.50 7.68
N ALA A 19 16.03 10.76 8.36
CA ALA A 19 17.37 11.21 8.66
C ALA A 19 18.01 11.64 7.34
N TYR A 20 18.08 12.96 7.12
CA TYR A 20 18.74 13.55 5.97
C TYR A 20 20.23 13.26 6.20
N SER A 21 20.75 12.28 5.48
CA SER A 21 22.15 11.89 5.55
C SER A 21 22.97 13.03 5.00
N GLN A 22 23.46 13.90 5.88
CA GLN A 22 24.37 14.97 5.51
C GLN A 22 25.75 14.36 5.24
N LYS A 23 25.95 13.93 3.99
CA LYS A 23 27.26 13.50 3.50
C LYS A 23 28.07 14.77 3.22
N SER A 24 28.90 15.19 4.18
CA SER A 24 29.91 16.22 3.92
C SER A 24 30.96 15.64 2.97
N LEU A 25 31.00 16.12 1.73
CA LEU A 25 32.01 15.75 0.75
C LEU A 25 32.62 17.01 0.15
N THR A 26 33.94 17.12 0.34
CA THR A 26 34.86 18.03 -0.32
C THR A 26 34.63 18.05 -1.84
N TYR A 27 34.49 19.27 -2.34
CA TYR A 27 34.20 19.62 -3.72
C TYR A 27 35.41 19.33 -4.64
N SER A 28 35.19 18.50 -5.66
CA SER A 28 36.03 18.42 -6.85
C SER A 28 35.08 18.50 -8.04
N GLU A 29 35.32 19.46 -8.94
CA GLU A 29 34.56 19.67 -10.17
C GLU A 29 34.62 18.43 -11.08
N ASP A 30 33.55 17.65 -11.12
CA ASP A 30 33.16 16.85 -12.28
C ASP A 30 31.63 16.95 -12.42
N SER A 31 31.19 17.86 -13.28
CA SER A 31 29.78 18.22 -13.50
C SER A 31 28.98 17.15 -14.24
N SER A 32 29.61 16.03 -14.62
CA SER A 32 28.94 14.90 -15.28
C SER A 32 28.30 13.89 -14.31
N ILE A 33 28.69 13.91 -13.02
CA ILE A 33 28.24 12.93 -12.01
C ILE A 33 27.10 13.45 -11.12
N LEU A 34 26.78 14.75 -11.17
CA LEU A 34 25.84 15.42 -10.25
C LEU A 34 24.39 15.51 -10.74
N LYS A 35 23.98 14.68 -11.70
CA LYS A 35 22.55 14.48 -11.97
C LYS A 35 22.07 13.33 -11.08
N GLU A 36 21.92 13.57 -9.77
CA GLU A 36 20.94 12.80 -9.00
C GLU A 36 19.57 13.19 -9.56
N GLU A 37 19.19 12.52 -10.64
CA GLU A 37 17.94 12.73 -11.33
C GLU A 37 16.82 12.39 -10.35
N PHE A 38 15.97 13.38 -10.05
CA PHE A 38 14.83 13.20 -9.17
C PHE A 38 13.94 12.10 -9.74
N LEU A 39 14.05 10.90 -9.17
CA LEU A 39 13.40 9.72 -9.70
C LEU A 39 11.89 9.81 -9.39
N SER A 40 11.08 9.92 -10.44
CA SER A 40 9.61 9.93 -10.35
C SER A 40 9.09 8.67 -9.64
N PHE A 41 7.97 8.79 -8.93
CA PHE A 41 7.33 7.67 -8.24
C PHE A 41 6.95 6.51 -9.18
N PHE A 42 6.66 6.83 -10.43
CA PHE A 42 6.25 5.84 -11.43
C PHE A 42 7.43 5.16 -12.15
N GLU A 43 8.65 5.65 -11.95
CA GLU A 43 9.86 5.13 -12.58
C GLU A 43 10.43 3.98 -11.73
N ALA A 44 10.87 2.91 -12.38
CA ALA A 44 11.61 1.85 -11.67
C ALA A 44 13.01 2.36 -11.32
N SER A 45 13.43 2.18 -10.07
CA SER A 45 14.76 2.61 -9.63
C SER A 45 15.83 1.64 -10.11
N SER A 46 16.89 2.16 -10.73
CA SER A 46 18.07 1.41 -11.16
C SER A 46 18.90 0.87 -9.98
N TYR A 47 18.71 1.43 -8.78
CA TYR A 47 19.39 1.04 -7.55
C TYR A 47 18.41 0.75 -6.41
N ARG A 48 18.85 -0.05 -5.43
CA ARG A 48 18.04 -0.40 -4.25
C ARG A 48 18.13 0.67 -3.17
N SER A 49 17.00 1.27 -2.81
CA SER A 49 16.91 2.24 -1.72
C SER A 49 16.35 1.63 -0.43
N ARG A 50 17.19 1.53 0.61
CA ARG A 50 16.78 0.98 1.92
C ARG A 50 15.73 1.84 2.61
N ALA A 51 15.79 3.16 2.41
CA ALA A 51 14.81 4.09 2.97
C ALA A 51 13.43 3.87 2.34
N ARG A 52 13.34 3.78 1.01
CA ARG A 52 12.08 3.51 0.30
C ARG A 52 11.49 2.15 0.67
N ILE A 53 12.32 1.11 0.75
CA ILE A 53 11.88 -0.22 1.17
C ILE A 53 11.29 -0.17 2.58
N ARG A 54 11.99 0.44 3.55
CA ARG A 54 11.46 0.58 4.93
C ARG A 54 10.16 1.37 4.96
N GLY A 55 10.09 2.45 4.18
CA GLY A 55 8.87 3.23 4.00
C GLY A 55 7.71 2.38 3.50
N LEU A 56 7.91 1.58 2.46
CA LEU A 56 6.89 0.66 1.93
C LEU A 56 6.51 -0.43 2.92
N SER A 57 7.48 -1.01 3.64
CA SER A 57 7.24 -2.05 4.64
C SER A 57 6.34 -1.59 5.78
N ILE A 58 6.36 -0.29 6.12
CA ILE A 58 5.47 0.30 7.14
C ILE A 58 4.21 0.85 6.49
N GLY A 59 4.35 1.55 5.36
CA GLY A 59 3.27 2.28 4.70
C GLY A 59 2.20 1.36 4.12
N ILE A 60 2.58 0.24 3.48
CA ILE A 60 1.60 -0.68 2.87
C ILE A 60 0.70 -1.31 3.93
N PRO A 61 1.20 -1.93 5.02
CA PRO A 61 0.34 -2.47 6.06
C PRO A 61 -0.50 -1.40 6.77
N THR A 62 0.06 -0.19 6.96
CA THR A 62 -0.67 0.92 7.58
C THR A 62 -1.84 1.37 6.71
N ALA A 63 -1.61 1.56 5.41
CA ALA A 63 -2.64 1.93 4.45
C ALA A 63 -3.68 0.82 4.33
N TYR A 64 -3.26 -0.44 4.27
CA TYR A 64 -4.16 -1.59 4.25
C TYR A 64 -5.08 -1.61 5.48
N ALA A 65 -4.52 -1.52 6.69
CA ALA A 65 -5.32 -1.53 7.91
C ALA A 65 -6.29 -0.35 7.98
N ALA A 66 -5.85 0.84 7.57
CA ALA A 66 -6.71 2.03 7.51
C ALA A 66 -7.85 1.84 6.50
N THR A 67 -7.56 1.37 5.28
CA THR A 67 -8.55 1.15 4.23
C THR A 67 -9.54 0.05 4.61
N MET A 68 -9.08 -1.09 5.14
CA MET A 68 -9.98 -2.17 5.57
C MET A 68 -10.85 -1.77 6.76
N SER A 69 -10.31 -0.97 7.69
CA SER A 69 -11.12 -0.44 8.81
C SER A 69 -12.16 0.55 8.31
N ALA A 70 -11.78 1.46 7.40
CA ALA A 70 -12.70 2.41 6.80
C ALA A 70 -13.79 1.70 6.00
N LEU A 71 -13.44 0.67 5.22
CA LEU A 71 -14.38 -0.18 4.51
C LEU A 71 -15.34 -0.88 5.47
N SER A 72 -14.82 -1.49 6.55
CA SER A 72 -15.64 -2.16 7.57
C SER A 72 -16.68 -1.22 8.17
N ILE A 73 -16.30 0.01 8.49
CA ILE A 73 -17.21 1.01 9.07
C ILE A 73 -18.19 1.55 8.02
N ALA A 74 -17.71 1.86 6.81
CA ALA A 74 -18.51 2.53 5.81
C ALA A 74 -19.50 1.60 5.10
N TRP A 75 -19.15 0.32 4.96
CA TRP A 75 -19.90 -0.64 4.14
C TRP A 75 -20.58 -1.74 4.97
N TYR A 76 -19.94 -2.21 6.05
CA TYR A 76 -20.38 -3.40 6.77
C TYR A 76 -20.96 -3.13 8.17
N ASP A 77 -20.91 -1.90 8.69
CA ASP A 77 -21.32 -1.57 10.06
C ASP A 77 -22.84 -1.69 10.30
N GLN A 78 -23.63 -1.55 9.24
CA GLN A 78 -25.10 -1.61 9.32
C GLN A 78 -25.67 -3.02 9.20
N ASN A 79 -24.85 -4.00 8.81
CA ASN A 79 -25.29 -5.39 8.64
C ASN A 79 -25.13 -6.14 9.97
N GLU A 80 -26.12 -6.98 10.31
CA GLU A 80 -25.95 -7.91 11.43
C GLU A 80 -24.82 -8.87 11.09
N ARG A 81 -23.74 -8.85 11.90
CA ARG A 81 -22.63 -9.77 11.67
C ARG A 81 -23.07 -11.19 11.97
N ASN A 82 -23.20 -11.99 10.92
CA ASN A 82 -23.63 -13.37 10.99
C ASN A 82 -22.44 -14.32 11.14
N ARG A 83 -22.70 -15.63 11.22
CA ARG A 83 -21.62 -16.63 11.14
C ARG A 83 -21.09 -16.64 9.71
N PHE A 84 -19.80 -16.93 9.56
CA PHE A 84 -19.19 -17.09 8.25
C PHE A 84 -19.97 -18.11 7.41
N HIS A 85 -20.28 -17.76 6.18
CA HIS A 85 -20.93 -18.63 5.22
C HIS A 85 -20.39 -18.38 3.81
N PHE A 86 -20.57 -19.37 2.95
CA PHE A 86 -20.28 -19.25 1.52
C PHE A 86 -21.60 -19.05 0.79
N PHE A 87 -21.64 -18.13 -0.16
CA PHE A 87 -22.77 -17.90 -1.08
C PHE A 87 -22.29 -18.04 -2.53
N ASP A 88 -23.20 -18.45 -3.41
CA ASP A 88 -22.93 -18.55 -4.85
C ASP A 88 -23.60 -17.39 -5.57
N ASP A 89 -22.80 -16.36 -5.86
CA ASP A 89 -23.21 -15.15 -6.57
C ASP A 89 -23.14 -15.33 -8.11
N ALA A 90 -22.88 -16.53 -8.64
CA ALA A 90 -22.56 -16.73 -10.06
C ALA A 90 -23.62 -16.20 -11.04
N LYS A 91 -24.86 -15.99 -10.60
CA LYS A 91 -25.96 -15.45 -11.42
C LYS A 91 -26.30 -13.99 -11.10
N GLU A 92 -25.60 -13.39 -10.15
CA GLU A 92 -25.83 -12.02 -9.75
C GLU A 92 -25.12 -11.04 -10.67
N TRP A 93 -25.75 -9.87 -10.80
CA TRP A 93 -25.20 -8.68 -11.45
C TRP A 93 -24.54 -8.88 -12.83
N GLN A 94 -25.01 -9.88 -13.61
CA GLN A 94 -24.48 -10.19 -14.94
C GLN A 94 -22.94 -10.35 -14.98
N GLN A 95 -22.33 -10.89 -13.91
CA GLN A 95 -20.87 -11.01 -13.77
C GLN A 95 -20.10 -9.68 -13.72
N VAL A 96 -20.78 -8.54 -13.56
CA VAL A 96 -20.13 -7.23 -13.39
C VAL A 96 -19.21 -7.26 -12.18
N ASP A 97 -19.62 -7.95 -11.13
CA ASP A 97 -18.84 -8.21 -9.93
C ASP A 97 -17.47 -8.88 -10.26
N LYS A 98 -17.48 -10.04 -10.94
CA LYS A 98 -16.24 -10.73 -11.36
C LYS A 98 -15.33 -9.89 -12.25
N LEU A 99 -15.90 -9.06 -13.13
CA LEU A 99 -15.11 -8.11 -13.92
C LEU A 99 -14.49 -7.04 -13.03
N GLY A 100 -15.25 -6.53 -12.05
CA GLY A 100 -14.79 -5.61 -11.01
C GLY A 100 -13.63 -6.18 -10.21
N HIS A 101 -13.75 -7.40 -9.69
CA HIS A 101 -12.67 -8.09 -8.97
C HIS A 101 -11.44 -8.31 -9.84
N SER A 102 -11.62 -8.78 -11.08
CA SER A 102 -10.51 -9.01 -12.00
C SER A 102 -9.75 -7.72 -12.32
N HIS A 103 -10.50 -6.63 -12.57
CA HIS A 103 -9.93 -5.31 -12.83
C HIS A 103 -9.19 -4.78 -11.60
N THR A 104 -9.84 -4.80 -10.44
CA THR A 104 -9.29 -4.24 -9.20
C THR A 104 -8.07 -5.02 -8.74
N ALA A 105 -8.13 -6.36 -8.75
CA ALA A 105 -7.00 -7.23 -8.41
C ALA A 105 -5.78 -6.99 -9.30
N TYR A 106 -5.99 -6.72 -10.59
CA TYR A 106 -4.91 -6.37 -11.52
C TYR A 106 -4.23 -5.05 -11.10
N PHE A 107 -5.00 -4.00 -10.85
CA PHE A 107 -4.44 -2.69 -10.49
C PHE A 107 -3.79 -2.67 -9.13
N GLU A 108 -4.38 -3.34 -8.13
CA GLU A 108 -3.77 -3.50 -6.80
C GLU A 108 -2.41 -4.19 -6.91
N THR A 109 -2.36 -5.32 -7.63
CA THR A 109 -1.12 -6.06 -7.88
C THR A 109 -0.10 -5.19 -8.62
N TYR A 110 -0.53 -4.50 -9.67
CA TYR A 110 0.31 -3.65 -10.50
C TYR A 110 0.92 -2.51 -9.69
N TRP A 111 0.13 -1.76 -8.91
CA TRP A 111 0.64 -0.64 -8.12
C TRP A 111 1.58 -1.10 -7.00
N MET A 112 1.30 -2.23 -6.34
CA MET A 112 2.19 -2.80 -5.34
C MET A 112 3.52 -3.23 -5.96
N MET A 113 3.47 -3.91 -7.11
CA MET A 113 4.66 -4.29 -7.86
C MET A 113 5.48 -3.05 -8.28
N GLN A 114 4.84 -2.02 -8.83
CA GLN A 114 5.51 -0.81 -9.30
C GLN A 114 6.14 -0.03 -8.13
N SER A 115 5.46 0.06 -6.98
CA SER A 115 6.01 0.68 -5.77
C SER A 115 7.30 -0.01 -5.31
N LEU A 116 7.33 -1.35 -5.34
CA LEU A 116 8.52 -2.13 -5.01
C LEU A 116 9.65 -1.93 -6.02
N ARG A 117 9.32 -1.84 -7.33
CA ARG A 117 10.30 -1.52 -8.38
C ARG A 117 10.86 -0.10 -8.23
N TRP A 118 10.03 0.87 -7.84
CA TRP A 118 10.46 2.22 -7.49
C TRP A 118 11.42 2.26 -6.28
N ALA A 119 11.29 1.31 -5.35
CA ALA A 119 12.23 1.13 -4.25
C ALA A 119 13.52 0.35 -4.65
N GLY A 120 13.62 -0.12 -5.89
CA GLY A 120 14.74 -0.91 -6.42
C GLY A 120 14.74 -2.37 -5.95
N VAL A 121 13.55 -2.93 -5.70
CA VAL A 121 13.36 -4.37 -5.56
C VAL A 121 13.39 -5.00 -6.95
N ASN A 122 14.09 -6.13 -7.09
CA ASN A 122 14.21 -6.83 -8.36
C ASN A 122 12.83 -7.25 -8.89
N GLU A 123 12.63 -7.13 -10.19
CA GLU A 123 11.37 -7.38 -10.89
C GLU A 123 10.66 -8.67 -10.49
N LYS A 124 11.36 -9.81 -10.44
CA LYS A 124 10.76 -11.10 -10.09
C LYS A 124 10.19 -11.08 -8.67
N LYS A 125 10.91 -10.45 -7.72
CA LYS A 125 10.44 -10.31 -6.34
C LYS A 125 9.26 -9.35 -6.26
N SER A 126 9.35 -8.21 -6.95
CA SER A 126 8.27 -7.23 -6.98
C SER A 126 6.97 -7.80 -7.51
N ARG A 127 7.02 -8.67 -8.54
CA ARG A 127 5.85 -9.34 -9.12
C ARG A 127 5.17 -10.26 -8.12
N TRP A 128 5.94 -11.14 -7.46
CA TRP A 128 5.39 -12.08 -6.47
C TRP A 128 4.86 -11.38 -5.22
N ILE A 129 5.60 -10.40 -4.69
CA ILE A 129 5.15 -9.65 -3.51
C ILE A 129 3.91 -8.81 -3.88
N GLY A 130 3.90 -8.14 -5.04
CA GLY A 130 2.75 -7.38 -5.51
C GLY A 130 1.50 -8.26 -5.66
N ALA A 131 1.64 -9.44 -6.26
CA ALA A 131 0.54 -10.39 -6.42
C ALA A 131 0.01 -10.89 -5.07
N ALA A 132 0.91 -11.21 -4.12
CA ALA A 132 0.51 -11.62 -2.78
C ALA A 132 -0.24 -10.50 -2.03
N LEU A 133 0.19 -9.24 -2.20
CA LEU A 133 -0.47 -8.08 -1.58
C LEU A 133 -1.86 -7.82 -2.19
N GLY A 134 -1.99 -7.82 -3.51
CA GLY A 134 -3.29 -7.67 -4.18
C GLY A 134 -4.26 -8.81 -3.80
N PHE A 135 -3.77 -10.05 -3.80
CA PHE A 135 -4.56 -11.21 -3.35
C PHE A 135 -5.04 -11.05 -1.90
N THR A 136 -4.18 -10.55 -1.01
CA THR A 136 -4.55 -10.33 0.40
C THR A 136 -5.67 -9.30 0.54
N ILE A 137 -5.63 -8.22 -0.25
CA ILE A 137 -6.67 -7.18 -0.22
C ILE A 137 -8.01 -7.78 -0.67
N GLN A 138 -8.05 -8.40 -1.85
CA GLN A 138 -9.28 -9.02 -2.36
C GLN A 138 -9.84 -10.09 -1.40
N SER A 139 -8.98 -11.00 -0.93
CA SER A 139 -9.41 -12.06 0.01
C SER A 139 -9.99 -11.52 1.31
N SER A 140 -9.58 -10.31 1.73
CA SER A 140 -10.10 -9.69 2.95
C SER A 140 -11.48 -9.09 2.75
N ILE A 141 -11.80 -8.63 1.55
CA ILE A 141 -13.12 -8.15 1.16
C ILE A 141 -14.09 -9.34 1.12
N GLU A 142 -13.72 -10.42 0.42
CA GLU A 142 -14.51 -11.67 0.38
C GLU A 142 -14.77 -12.24 1.79
N LEU A 143 -13.77 -12.11 2.68
CA LEU A 143 -13.94 -12.50 4.07
C LEU A 143 -14.99 -11.64 4.78
N PHE A 144 -15.00 -10.33 4.55
CA PHE A 144 -16.03 -9.44 5.11
C PHE A 144 -17.41 -9.75 4.55
N ASP A 145 -17.51 -10.01 3.24
CA ASP A 145 -18.76 -10.40 2.58
C ASP A 145 -19.37 -11.65 3.23
N GLY A 146 -18.55 -12.69 3.46
CA GLY A 146 -19.00 -13.92 4.12
C GLY A 146 -19.48 -13.76 5.58
N PHE A 147 -19.29 -12.59 6.22
CA PHE A 147 -19.83 -12.27 7.55
C PHE A 147 -21.01 -11.28 7.53
N SER A 148 -21.35 -10.72 6.37
CA SER A 148 -22.23 -9.54 6.28
C SER A 148 -23.56 -9.76 5.56
N GLU A 149 -23.75 -10.94 5.00
CA GLU A 149 -25.03 -11.42 4.45
C GLU A 149 -25.92 -12.07 5.52
#